data_AF-A0A2N3KUH6-F1
#
_entry.id   AF-A0A2N3KUH6-F1
#
_cell.length_a   1.000
_cell.length_b   1.000
_cell.length_c   1.000
_cell.angle_alpha   90.00
_cell.angle_beta   90.00
_cell.angle_gamma   90.00
#
_symmetry.space_group_name_H-M   'P 1'
#
loop_
_entity.id
_entity.type
_entity.pdbx_description
1 polymer ?
#
loop_
_entity_poly.entity_id
_entity_poly.type
_entity_poly.pdbx_seq_one_letter_code
_entity_poly.pdbx_strand_id
1 'polypeptide(L)'
;MNSQIDALKASLDKLSGEMGEMSQMAAQHFDELHDAVNNVASHTLAMEAIIAAMLANIEIDQQAVTNWIRAKTAEFSSPEHGESAAETIARDFLANN
;
A
#
# COMPACT_ATOMS: atom_id res chain seq x y z
N MET A 1 -16.33 48.49 10.48
CA MET A 1 -15.05 48.27 9.78
C MET A 1 -14.08 47.46 10.65
N ASN A 2 -13.79 47.86 11.89
CA ASN A 2 -12.95 47.05 12.81
C ASN A 2 -13.52 45.64 13.10
N SER A 3 -14.84 45.52 13.33
CA SER A 3 -15.46 44.21 13.63
C SER A 3 -15.32 43.16 12.52
N GLN A 4 -15.29 43.58 11.25
CA GLN A 4 -15.10 42.68 10.12
C GLN A 4 -13.65 42.23 9.98
N ILE A 5 -12.70 43.12 10.30
CA ILE A 5 -11.26 42.79 10.33
C ILE A 5 -10.96 41.82 11.48
N ASP A 6 -11.57 42.02 12.65
CA ASP A 6 -11.40 41.12 13.80
C ASP A 6 -11.99 39.73 13.53
N ALA A 7 -13.15 39.65 12.87
CA ALA A 7 -13.76 38.39 12.43
C ALA A 7 -12.90 37.66 11.37
N LEU A 8 -12.23 38.41 10.48
CA LEU A 8 -11.30 37.87 9.50
C LEU A 8 -10.05 37.29 10.17
N LYS A 9 -9.49 37.98 11.17
CA LYS A 9 -8.37 37.47 11.97
C LYS A 9 -8.74 36.20 12.71
N ALA A 10 -9.90 36.18 13.38
CA ALA A 10 -10.38 34.97 14.06
C ALA A 10 -10.56 33.79 13.10
N SER A 11 -11.04 34.04 11.89
CA SER A 11 -11.18 33.00 10.85
C SER A 11 -9.82 32.50 10.36
N LEU A 12 -8.83 33.38 10.19
CA LEU A 12 -7.47 33.01 9.79
C LEU A 12 -6.74 32.22 10.89
N ASP A 13 -6.89 32.63 12.15
CA ASP A 13 -6.31 31.93 13.29
C ASP A 13 -6.91 30.53 13.43
N LYS A 14 -8.23 30.41 13.24
CA LYS A 14 -8.91 29.12 13.22
C LYS A 14 -8.43 28.23 12.07
N LEU A 15 -8.35 28.77 10.85
CA LEU A 15 -7.87 28.03 9.68
C LEU A 15 -6.42 27.56 9.87
N SER A 16 -5.57 28.41 10.43
CA SER A 16 -4.18 28.07 10.77
C SER A 16 -4.11 26.92 11.78
N GLY A 17 -4.97 26.95 12.80
CA GLY A 17 -5.11 25.86 13.78
C GLY A 17 -5.54 24.54 13.13
N GLU A 18 -6.61 24.58 12.34
CA GLU A 18 -7.14 23.40 11.63
C GLU A 18 -6.11 22.82 10.64
N MET A 19 -5.35 23.67 9.95
CA MET A 19 -4.24 23.23 9.08
C MET A 19 -3.09 22.60 9.87
N GLY A 20 -2.77 23.11 11.06
CA GLY A 20 -1.76 22.54 11.94
C GLY A 20 -2.16 21.14 12.43
N GLU A 21 -3.41 20.98 12.88
CA GLU A 21 -3.96 19.68 13.29
C GLU A 21 -3.99 18.68 12.15
N MET A 22 -4.41 19.11 10.95
CA MET A 22 -4.40 18.27 9.75
C MET A 22 -2.98 17.83 9.37
N SER A 23 -1.99 18.73 9.44
CA SER A 23 -0.59 18.39 9.19
C SER A 23 -0.06 17.35 10.18
N GLN A 24 -0.45 17.44 11.45
CA GLN A 24 -0.03 16.50 12.48
C GLN A 24 -0.69 15.13 12.30
N MET A 25 -1.98 15.11 11.98
CA MET A 25 -2.72 13.88 11.69
C MET A 25 -2.17 13.18 10.44
N ALA A 26 -1.83 13.93 9.40
CA ALA A 26 -1.21 13.38 8.20
C ALA A 26 0.16 12.75 8.51
N ALA A 27 1.00 13.41 9.33
CA ALA A 27 2.29 12.85 9.74
C ALA A 27 2.11 11.52 10.50
N GLN A 28 1.17 11.47 11.44
CA GLN A 28 0.88 10.24 12.18
C GLN A 28 0.40 9.11 11.25
N HIS A 29 -0.47 9.43 10.28
CA HIS A 29 -0.91 8.44 9.29
C HIS A 29 0.24 7.93 8.40
N PHE A 30 1.21 8.78 8.04
CA PHE A 30 2.39 8.33 7.30
C PHE A 30 3.25 7.37 8.11
N ASP A 31 3.42 7.61 9.41
CA ASP A 31 4.17 6.71 10.30
C ASP A 31 3.44 5.35 10.43
N GLU A 32 2.12 5.37 10.65
CA GLU A 32 1.30 4.15 10.71
C GLU A 32 1.35 3.34 9.41
N LEU A 33 1.29 4.02 8.25
CA LEU A 33 1.45 3.38 6.94
C LEU A 33 2.84 2.77 6.76
N HIS A 34 3.89 3.47 7.21
CA HIS A 34 5.25 2.97 7.13
C HIS A 34 5.42 1.67 7.93
N ASP A 35 4.90 1.64 9.15
CA ASP A 35 4.93 0.45 10.02
C ASP A 35 4.14 -0.71 9.41
N ALA A 36 2.95 -0.43 8.85
CA ALA A 36 2.15 -1.45 8.18
C ALA A 36 2.86 -2.05 6.95
N VAL A 37 3.49 -1.22 6.12
CA VAL A 37 4.28 -1.67 4.95
C VAL A 37 5.45 -2.54 5.40
N ASN A 38 6.17 -2.13 6.46
CA ASN A 38 7.30 -2.90 6.97
C ASN A 38 6.86 -4.25 7.54
N ASN A 39 5.68 -4.31 8.16
CA ASN A 39 5.10 -5.56 8.67
C ASN A 39 4.73 -6.52 7.53
N VAL A 40 4.06 -6.02 6.48
CA VAL A 40 3.72 -6.83 5.29
C VAL A 40 4.99 -7.34 4.59
N ALA A 41 6.01 -6.50 4.45
CA ALA A 41 7.30 -6.91 3.88
C ALA A 41 7.96 -8.02 4.71
N SER A 42 7.97 -7.86 6.04
CA SER A 42 8.54 -8.84 6.98
C SER A 42 7.81 -10.18 6.90
N HIS A 43 6.47 -10.17 6.87
CA HIS A 43 5.68 -11.39 6.70
C HIS A 43 5.88 -12.05 5.34
N THR A 44 6.02 -11.26 4.26
CA THR A 44 6.30 -11.79 2.92
C THR A 44 7.64 -12.51 2.88
N LEU A 45 8.68 -11.90 3.46
CA LEU A 45 10.01 -12.53 3.59
C LEU A 45 9.96 -13.81 4.44
N ALA A 46 9.19 -13.81 5.53
CA ALA A 46 9.03 -15.00 6.37
C ALA A 46 8.35 -16.14 5.59
N MET A 47 7.31 -15.84 4.79
CA MET A 47 6.67 -16.82 3.93
C MET A 47 7.63 -17.35 2.87
N GLU A 48 8.43 -16.49 2.23
CA GLU A 48 9.44 -16.89 1.26
C GLU A 48 10.46 -17.85 1.87
N ALA A 49 10.98 -17.54 3.07
CA ALA A 49 11.92 -18.39 3.78
C ALA A 49 11.32 -19.76 4.14
N ILE A 50 10.06 -19.81 4.59
CA ILE A 50 9.35 -21.06 4.89
C ILE A 50 9.21 -21.90 3.62
N ILE A 51 8.73 -21.29 2.52
CA ILE A 51 8.55 -21.97 1.24
C ILE A 51 9.90 -22.49 0.73
N ALA A 52 10.95 -21.69 0.78
CA ALA A 52 12.30 -22.11 0.36
C ALA A 52 12.80 -23.32 1.18
N ALA A 53 12.59 -23.31 2.50
CA ALA A 53 12.95 -24.43 3.36
C ALA A 53 12.14 -25.70 3.05
N MET A 54 10.86 -25.57 2.73
CA MET A 54 10.01 -26.69 2.29
C MET A 54 10.48 -27.25 0.94
N LEU A 55 10.75 -26.38 -0.02
CA LEU A 55 11.17 -26.75 -1.37
C LEU A 55 12.57 -27.38 -1.41
N ALA A 56 13.44 -27.09 -0.44
CA ALA A 56 14.79 -27.66 -0.36
C ALA A 56 14.81 -29.21 -0.32
N ASN A 57 13.70 -29.85 0.05
CA ASN A 57 13.58 -31.30 0.16
C ASN A 57 12.66 -31.91 -0.91
N ILE A 58 12.25 -31.13 -1.91
CA ILE A 58 11.35 -31.56 -2.98
C ILE A 58 12.12 -31.49 -4.29
N GLU A 59 12.09 -32.57 -5.07
CA GLU A 59 12.64 -32.55 -6.42
C GLU A 59 11.70 -31.74 -7.33
N ILE A 60 12.20 -30.65 -7.89
CA ILE A 60 11.42 -29.72 -8.71
C ILE A 60 11.91 -29.78 -10.15
N ASP A 61 10.99 -30.10 -11.07
CA ASP A 61 11.21 -29.86 -12.49
C ASP A 61 11.15 -28.35 -12.78
N GLN A 62 12.31 -27.72 -12.84
CA GLN A 62 12.45 -26.29 -13.09
C GLN A 62 11.82 -25.86 -14.42
N GLN A 63 11.82 -26.72 -15.43
CA GLN A 63 11.28 -26.38 -16.75
C GLN A 63 9.74 -26.39 -16.70
N ALA A 64 9.15 -27.37 -16.04
CA ALA A 64 7.71 -27.43 -15.81
C ALA A 64 7.21 -26.24 -14.98
N VAL A 65 7.91 -25.90 -13.89
CA VAL A 65 7.57 -24.74 -13.05
C VAL A 65 7.68 -23.43 -13.83
N THR A 66 8.77 -23.23 -14.58
CA THR A 66 8.96 -22.02 -15.39
C THR A 66 7.85 -21.86 -16.44
N ASN A 67 7.48 -22.95 -17.11
CA ASN A 67 6.39 -22.94 -18.09
C ASN A 67 5.04 -22.65 -17.43
N TRP A 68 4.79 -23.23 -16.26
CA TRP A 68 3.57 -22.98 -15.47
C TRP A 68 3.48 -21.52 -15.03
N ILE A 69 4.57 -20.93 -14.52
CA ILE A 69 4.62 -19.51 -14.12
C ILE A 69 4.29 -18.63 -15.32
N ARG A 70 4.98 -18.81 -16.46
CA ARG A 70 4.72 -18.03 -17.68
C ARG A 70 3.28 -18.14 -18.16
N ALA A 71 2.70 -19.33 -18.13
CA ALA A 71 1.30 -19.53 -18.52
C ALA A 71 0.33 -18.80 -17.59
N LYS A 72 0.61 -18.77 -16.28
CA LYS A 72 -0.22 -18.08 -15.29
C LYS A 72 -0.03 -16.58 -15.27
N THR A 73 1.13 -16.08 -15.66
CA THR A 73 1.42 -14.64 -15.69
C THR A 73 1.22 -14.00 -17.05
N ALA A 74 0.97 -14.77 -18.11
CA ALA A 74 0.77 -14.27 -19.47
C ALA A 74 -0.35 -13.22 -19.59
N GLU A 75 -1.45 -13.39 -18.84
CA GLU A 75 -2.57 -12.43 -18.82
C GLU A 75 -2.21 -11.12 -18.12
N PHE A 76 -1.26 -11.15 -17.18
CA PHE A 76 -0.86 -10.01 -16.35
C PHE A 76 0.39 -9.27 -16.88
N SER A 77 1.07 -9.83 -17.89
CA SER A 77 2.31 -9.29 -18.46
C SER A 77 2.12 -8.59 -19.82
N SER A 78 0.86 -8.44 -20.27
CA SER A 78 0.54 -7.56 -21.39
C SER A 78 0.74 -6.08 -21.02
N PRO A 79 1.34 -5.24 -21.90
CA PRO A 79 1.51 -3.80 -21.67
C PRO A 79 0.20 -3.07 -21.33
N GLU A 80 -0.93 -3.62 -21.75
CA GLU A 80 -2.26 -3.05 -21.52
C GLU A 80 -2.79 -3.28 -20.10
N HIS A 81 -2.16 -4.14 -19.29
CA HIS A 81 -2.70 -4.64 -18.00
C HIS A 81 -1.76 -4.46 -16.80
N GLY A 82 -0.53 -3.95 -17.00
CA GLY A 82 0.51 -3.86 -15.98
C GLY A 82 0.19 -2.96 -14.78
N GLU A 83 -0.80 -2.06 -14.90
CA GLU A 83 -1.22 -1.17 -13.81
C GLU A 83 -2.39 -1.73 -12.98
N SER A 84 -3.08 -2.77 -13.47
CA SER A 84 -4.46 -3.04 -13.02
C SER A 84 -4.61 -4.13 -11.96
N ALA A 85 -3.74 -5.16 -11.88
CA ALA A 85 -4.01 -6.30 -11.01
C ALA A 85 -3.80 -6.00 -9.51
N ALA A 86 -2.67 -5.36 -9.15
CA ALA A 86 -2.39 -4.98 -7.77
C ALA A 86 -3.36 -3.88 -7.28
N GLU A 87 -3.70 -2.94 -8.16
CA GLU A 87 -4.65 -1.86 -7.87
C GLU A 87 -6.09 -2.38 -7.74
N THR A 88 -6.47 -3.39 -8.52
CA THR A 88 -7.78 -4.07 -8.41
C THR A 88 -7.87 -4.88 -7.13
N ILE A 89 -6.84 -5.68 -6.80
CA ILE A 89 -6.81 -6.44 -5.54
C ILE A 89 -6.87 -5.48 -4.33
N ALA A 90 -6.15 -4.36 -4.37
CA ALA A 90 -6.21 -3.33 -3.33
C ALA A 90 -7.62 -2.68 -3.23
N ARG A 91 -8.25 -2.36 -4.37
CA ARG A 91 -9.64 -1.83 -4.40
C ARG A 91 -10.64 -2.83 -3.83
N ASP A 92 -10.57 -4.10 -4.21
CA ASP A 92 -11.49 -5.12 -3.75
C ASP A 92 -11.35 -5.40 -2.26
N PHE A 93 -10.14 -5.26 -1.70
CA PHE A 93 -9.91 -5.41 -0.26
C PHE A 93 -10.43 -4.21 0.56
N LEU A 94 -10.34 -3.00 0.00
CA LEU A 94 -10.80 -1.76 0.64
C LEU A 94 -12.31 -1.52 0.48
N ALA A 95 -12.94 -2.12 -0.54
CA ALA A 95 -14.38 -2.01 -0.78
C ALA A 95 -15.23 -3.06 -0.04
N ASN A 96 -14.60 -4.13 0.47
CA ASN A 96 -15.27 -5.24 1.17
C ASN A 96 -14.97 -5.30 2.68
N ASN A 97 -14.46 -4.21 3.26
CA ASN A 97 -14.40 -3.95 4.71
C ASN A 97 -15.13 -2.63 5.01
#